data_AF-A0A1Q9S6H5-F1
#
_entry.id   AF-A0A1Q9S6H5-F1
#
_cell.length_a   1.000
_cell.length_b   1.000
_cell.length_c   1.000
_cell.angle_alpha   90.00
_cell.angle_beta   90.00
_cell.angle_gamma   90.00
#
_symmetry.space_group_name_H-M   'P 1'
#
loop_
_entity.id
_entity.type
_entity.pdbx_description
1 polymer ?
#
loop_
_entity_poly.entity_id
_entity_poly.type
_entity_poly.pdbx_seq_one_letter_code
_entity_poly.pdbx_strand_id
1 'polypeptide(L)'
;MTGEELVEVFASLDRARLSRTSESERERQLVARQALLEYVETLWEDVQRSGERPDVGEKYESLATVRALTRSLSSVAFDAVYDRWSP
;
A
#
# COMPACT_ATOMS: atom_id res chain seq x y z
N MET A 1 -11.09 -14.60 -5.27
CA MET A 1 -9.99 -13.63 -5.15
C MET A 1 -9.78 -13.37 -3.68
N THR A 2 -8.68 -13.87 -3.12
CA THR A 2 -8.26 -13.61 -1.73
C THR A 2 -7.68 -12.19 -1.62
N GLY A 3 -7.47 -11.70 -0.39
CA GLY A 3 -6.80 -10.41 -0.16
C GLY A 3 -5.36 -10.41 -0.70
N GLU A 4 -4.66 -11.53 -0.61
CA GLU A 4 -3.30 -11.69 -1.15
C GLU A 4 -3.29 -11.64 -2.69
N GLU A 5 -4.19 -12.38 -3.35
CA GLU A 5 -4.34 -12.35 -4.81
C GLU A 5 -4.67 -10.94 -5.31
N LEU A 6 -5.52 -10.20 -4.59
CA LEU A 6 -5.83 -8.81 -4.91
C LEU A 6 -4.58 -7.92 -4.84
N VAL A 7 -3.81 -8.03 -3.76
CA VAL A 7 -2.58 -7.25 -3.55
C VAL A 7 -1.57 -7.49 -4.67
N GLU A 8 -1.34 -8.75 -5.04
CA GLU A 8 -0.41 -9.12 -6.11
C GLU A 8 -0.83 -8.55 -7.48
N VAL A 9 -2.11 -8.69 -7.83
CA VAL A 9 -2.65 -8.17 -9.10
C VAL A 9 -2.48 -6.65 -9.17
N PHE A 10 -2.83 -5.93 -8.10
CA PHE A 10 -2.68 -4.47 -8.06
C PHE A 10 -1.22 -4.04 -8.10
N ALA A 11 -0.33 -4.71 -7.37
CA ALA A 11 1.10 -4.42 -7.39
C ALA A 11 1.69 -4.60 -8.80
N SER A 12 1.31 -5.66 -9.51
CA SER A 12 1.75 -5.92 -10.89
C SER A 12 1.29 -4.80 -11.84
N LEU A 13 0.01 -4.43 -11.77
CA LEU A 13 -0.56 -3.35 -12.59
C LEU A 13 0.10 -2.00 -12.29
N ASP A 14 0.33 -1.69 -11.02
CA ASP A 14 0.91 -0.41 -10.59
C ASP A 14 2.38 -0.30 -11.04
N ARG A 15 3.19 -1.37 -10.91
CA ARG A 15 4.56 -1.43 -11.46
C ARG A 15 4.57 -1.18 -12.96
N ALA A 16 3.71 -1.87 -13.70
CA ALA A 16 3.63 -1.71 -15.16
C ALA A 16 3.25 -0.28 -15.56
N ARG A 17 2.37 0.38 -14.80
CA ARG A 17 2.00 1.78 -15.01
C ARG A 17 3.17 2.72 -14.71
N LEU A 18 3.75 2.62 -13.51
CA LEU A 18 4.81 3.51 -13.04
C LEU A 18 6.08 3.41 -13.91
N SER A 19 6.39 2.25 -14.47
CA SER A 19 7.52 2.07 -15.40
C SER A 19 7.47 3.01 -16.62
N ARG A 20 6.28 3.48 -17.01
CA ARG A 20 6.04 4.38 -18.15
C ARG A 20 5.73 5.83 -17.75
N THR A 21 5.71 6.10 -16.45
CA THR A 21 5.43 7.43 -15.88
C THR A 21 6.73 8.22 -15.76
N SER A 22 6.68 9.55 -15.93
CA SER A 22 7.86 10.40 -15.74
C SER A 22 8.34 10.42 -14.29
N GLU A 23 9.60 10.79 -14.06
CA GLU A 23 10.21 10.83 -12.73
C GLU A 23 9.44 11.74 -11.76
N SER A 24 9.17 12.99 -12.16
CA SER A 24 8.40 13.93 -11.34
C SER A 24 6.98 13.44 -11.02
N GLU A 25 6.38 12.64 -11.90
CA GLU A 25 5.07 12.05 -11.65
C GLU A 25 5.17 10.86 -10.70
N ARG A 26 6.22 10.03 -10.77
CA ARG A 26 6.44 8.93 -9.81
C ARG A 26 6.61 9.46 -8.40
N GLU A 27 7.34 10.56 -8.21
CA GLU A 27 7.47 11.24 -6.91
C GLU A 27 6.10 11.68 -6.39
N ARG A 28 5.27 12.30 -7.23
CA ARG A 28 3.89 12.68 -6.84
C ARG A 28 3.03 11.46 -6.50
N GLN A 29 3.19 10.35 -7.23
CA GLN A 29 2.49 9.09 -6.97
C GLN A 29 2.93 8.47 -5.64
N LEU A 30 4.22 8.56 -5.28
CA LEU A 30 4.76 8.11 -4.00
C LEU A 30 4.18 8.94 -2.84
N VAL A 31 4.24 10.26 -2.93
CA VAL A 31 3.69 11.16 -1.89
C VAL A 31 2.21 10.87 -1.64
N ALA A 32 1.42 10.73 -2.70
CA ALA A 32 -0.01 10.43 -2.57
C ALA A 32 -0.28 9.07 -1.89
N ARG A 33 0.53 8.04 -2.20
CA ARG A 33 0.40 6.70 -1.59
C ARG A 33 0.86 6.69 -0.14
N GLN A 34 1.91 7.42 0.20
CA GLN A 34 2.36 7.59 1.58
C GLN A 34 1.29 8.25 2.45
N ALA A 35 0.62 9.31 1.95
CA ALA A 35 -0.48 9.94 2.68
C ALA A 35 -1.67 8.99 2.92
N LEU A 36 -2.01 8.16 1.92
CA LEU A 36 -3.05 7.15 2.08
C LEU A 36 -2.65 6.04 3.05
N LEU A 37 -1.39 5.58 2.99
CA LEU A 37 -0.86 4.59 3.92
C LEU A 37 -0.91 5.11 5.35
N GLU A 38 -0.46 6.34 5.59
CA GLU A 38 -0.50 6.97 6.91
C GLU A 38 -1.92 7.02 7.49
N TYR A 39 -2.90 7.39 6.66
CA TYR A 39 -4.32 7.37 7.06
C TYR A 39 -4.78 5.96 7.48
N VAL A 40 -4.48 4.95 6.67
CA VAL A 40 -4.92 3.56 6.95
C VAL A 40 -4.20 2.97 8.16
N GLU A 41 -2.91 3.26 8.36
CA GLU A 41 -2.18 2.88 9.57
C GLU A 41 -2.77 3.56 10.80
N THR A 42 -3.17 4.82 10.71
CA THR A 42 -3.82 5.55 11.82
C THR A 42 -5.12 4.86 12.24
N LEU A 43 -5.96 4.48 11.27
CA LEU A 43 -7.19 3.71 11.56
C LEU A 43 -6.88 2.37 12.25
N TRP A 44 -5.85 1.67 11.77
CA TRP A 44 -5.42 0.41 12.38
C TRP A 44 -4.97 0.59 13.83
N GLU A 45 -4.15 1.62 14.08
CA GLU A 45 -3.66 1.95 15.41
C GLU A 45 -4.79 2.38 16.35
N ASP A 46 -5.79 3.13 15.86
CA ASP A 46 -6.96 3.52 16.66
C ASP A 46 -7.77 2.31 17.12
N VAL A 47 -7.92 1.30 16.26
CA VAL A 47 -8.53 0.02 16.66
C VAL A 47 -7.70 -0.64 17.77
N GLN A 48 -6.37 -0.70 17.63
CA GLN A 48 -5.51 -1.28 18.67
C GLN A 48 -5.60 -0.50 19.99
N ARG A 49 -5.63 0.84 19.94
CA ARG A 49 -5.75 1.72 21.12
C ARG A 49 -7.09 1.54 21.84
N SER A 50 -8.14 1.13 21.13
CA SER A 50 -9.43 0.79 21.73
C SER A 50 -9.43 -0.55 22.49
N GLY A 51 -8.30 -1.28 22.51
CA GLY A 51 -8.16 -2.58 23.16
C GLY A 51 -8.54 -3.76 22.28
N GLU A 52 -8.87 -3.49 21.02
CA GLU A 52 -9.24 -4.51 20.04
C GLU A 52 -8.01 -5.08 19.30
N ARG A 53 -8.17 -6.26 18.70
CA ARG A 53 -7.12 -6.95 17.93
C ARG A 53 -7.52 -7.01 16.45
N PRO A 54 -7.15 -6.02 15.63
CA PRO A 54 -7.57 -5.95 14.22
C PRO A 54 -6.95 -7.04 13.33
N ASP A 55 -5.96 -7.76 13.84
CA ASP A 55 -5.31 -8.92 13.22
C ASP A 55 -5.99 -10.27 13.55
N VAL A 56 -7.06 -10.28 14.36
CA VAL A 56 -7.71 -11.50 14.84
C VAL A 56 -9.18 -11.54 14.44
N GLY A 57 -9.56 -12.64 13.76
CA GLY A 57 -10.94 -12.91 13.35
C GLY A 57 -11.40 -12.05 12.16
N GLU A 58 -12.69 -12.11 11.86
CA GLU A 58 -13.25 -11.53 10.63
C GLU A 58 -13.65 -10.05 10.76
N LYS A 59 -13.79 -9.54 11.99
CA LYS A 59 -14.33 -8.19 12.26
C LYS A 59 -13.61 -7.08 11.49
N TYR A 60 -12.30 -7.20 11.33
CA TYR A 60 -11.43 -6.20 10.71
C TYR A 60 -10.77 -6.68 9.41
N GLU A 61 -11.25 -7.77 8.83
CA GLU A 61 -10.66 -8.38 7.61
C GLU A 61 -10.58 -7.37 6.45
N SER A 62 -11.62 -6.56 6.26
CA SER A 62 -11.62 -5.50 5.25
C SER A 62 -10.55 -4.44 5.51
N LEU A 63 -10.36 -4.02 6.77
CA LEU A 63 -9.32 -3.06 7.13
C LEU A 63 -7.93 -3.66 6.93
N ALA A 64 -7.73 -4.93 7.32
CA ALA A 64 -6.49 -5.66 7.09
C ALA A 64 -6.15 -5.75 5.59
N THR A 65 -7.15 -6.06 4.76
CA THR A 65 -7.00 -6.14 3.30
C THR A 65 -6.62 -4.79 2.69
N VAL A 66 -7.33 -3.71 3.06
CA VAL A 66 -7.02 -2.36 2.57
C VAL A 66 -5.63 -1.93 3.01
N ARG A 67 -5.23 -2.24 4.26
CA ARG A 67 -3.89 -1.95 4.78
C ARG A 67 -2.80 -2.71 4.04
N ALA A 68 -3.00 -4.00 3.75
CA ALA A 68 -2.05 -4.78 2.96
C ALA A 68 -1.89 -4.19 1.55
N LEU A 69 -3.00 -3.80 0.91
CA LEU A 69 -3.01 -3.15 -0.39
C LEU A 69 -2.26 -1.81 -0.39
N THR A 70 -2.56 -0.90 0.55
CA THR A 70 -1.92 0.42 0.61
C THR A 70 -0.43 0.33 0.93
N ARG A 71 -0.01 -0.63 1.76
CA ARG A 71 1.41 -0.95 1.97
C ARG A 71 2.09 -1.38 0.68
N SER A 72 1.49 -2.32 -0.04
CA SER A 72 2.04 -2.83 -1.30
C SER A 72 2.16 -1.73 -2.36
N LEU A 73 1.13 -0.89 -2.51
CA LEU A 73 1.15 0.23 -3.46
C LEU A 73 2.25 1.24 -3.09
N SER A 74 2.39 1.55 -1.81
CA SER A 74 3.44 2.46 -1.32
C SER A 74 4.84 1.91 -1.56
N SER A 75 5.05 0.60 -1.33
CA SER A 75 6.32 -0.07 -1.64
C SER A 75 6.62 -0.01 -3.13
N VAL A 76 5.66 -0.37 -3.99
CA VAL A 76 5.85 -0.32 -5.45
C VAL A 76 6.19 1.09 -5.94
N ALA A 77 5.54 2.11 -5.40
CA ALA A 77 5.86 3.49 -5.75
C ALA A 77 7.22 3.95 -5.22
N PHE A 78 7.64 3.47 -4.05
CA PHE A 78 8.96 3.72 -3.51
C PHE A 78 10.04 3.12 -4.43
N ASP A 79 9.90 1.85 -4.80
CA ASP A 79 10.83 1.17 -5.71
C ASP A 79 10.90 1.90 -7.07
N ALA A 80 9.75 2.36 -7.59
CA ALA A 80 9.71 3.10 -8.85
C ALA A 80 10.46 4.44 -8.83
N VAL A 81 10.63 5.05 -7.65
CA VAL A 81 11.39 6.29 -7.43
C VAL A 81 12.87 5.98 -7.14
N TYR A 82 13.16 5.01 -6.26
CA TYR A 82 14.50 4.83 -5.68
C TYR A 82 15.29 3.64 -6.24
N ASP A 83 14.64 2.55 -6.70
CA ASP A 83 15.34 1.34 -7.19
C ASP A 83 15.83 1.43 -8.64
N ARG A 84 15.74 2.61 -9.27
CA ARG A 84 16.37 2.87 -10.58
C ARG A 84 17.91 2.81 -10.55
N TRP A 85 18.50 2.67 -9.35
CA TRP A 85 19.94 2.70 -9.09
C TRP A 85 20.53 1.33 -8.70
N SER A 86 19.90 0.21 -9.06
CA SER A 86 20.59 -1.08 -9.11
C SER A 86 21.35 -1.23 -10.44
N PRO A 87 22.67 -1.54 -10.41
CA PRO A 87 23.55 -1.54 -11.58
C PRO A 87 23.19 -2.56 -12.66
#